data_AF-A0A534IY88-F1
#
_entry.id   AF-A0A534IY88-F1
#
_cell.length_a   1.000
_cell.length_b   1.000
_cell.length_c   1.000
_cell.angle_alpha   90.00
_cell.angle_beta   90.00
_cell.angle_gamma   90.00
#
_symmetry.space_group_name_H-M   'P 1'
#
loop_
_entity.id
_entity.type
_entity.pdbx_description
1 polymer ?
#
loop_
_entity_poly.entity_id
_entity_poly.type
_entity_poly.pdbx_seq_one_letter_code
_entity_poly.pdbx_strand_id
1 'polypeptide(L)'
;MRDLDEIAADIARLQKEKALHPKFVRYLDASLLRIRKRDFFLGRKLLERLAKARAQAKERDGLLEEYREGYREIEREITRLKADKEHLRSVRKPPMSETEVERMKSLLDAANRAISHAVIAELHGVPCRLALPAFQEGSKDRRLLLPRVPDGEVAPLLALLEDVGTVRDAFGNRGVHSLLEALTFSDAKLAHLLGDGRPLKAVLTPNLSWLKAITAPGTLLPPLSLDLPIEELRGRVEAIAGFADKLHDVEGAREPMAGVTKAMGSGALAKAQDADRAYRTFGDAARRAWEGTLEKAIRDVERDLEKRTKDLSGLTQPDRLL
;
A
#
# COMPACT_ATOMS: atom_id res chain seq x y z
N MET A 1 -42.84 23.13 -65.38
CA MET A 1 -41.92 21.98 -65.48
C MET A 1 -40.81 21.97 -64.42
N ARG A 2 -40.62 23.00 -63.57
CA ARG A 2 -39.62 23.00 -62.47
C ARG A 2 -39.98 22.16 -61.22
N ASP A 3 -41.26 21.86 -60.97
CA ASP A 3 -41.70 21.14 -59.75
C ASP A 3 -41.39 19.63 -59.74
N LEU A 4 -41.24 18.99 -60.91
CA LEU A 4 -41.11 17.53 -61.01
C LEU A 4 -39.73 17.03 -60.56
N ASP A 5 -38.68 17.79 -60.90
CA ASP A 5 -37.30 17.44 -60.57
C ASP A 5 -37.00 17.67 -59.08
N GLU A 6 -37.58 18.71 -58.48
CA GLU A 6 -37.46 18.97 -57.03
C GLU A 6 -38.17 17.88 -56.21
N ILE A 7 -39.39 17.49 -56.60
CA ILE A 7 -40.13 16.40 -55.93
C ILE A 7 -39.40 15.06 -56.10
N ALA A 8 -38.85 14.77 -57.28
CA ALA A 8 -38.07 13.56 -57.52
C ALA A 8 -36.76 13.53 -56.71
N ALA A 9 -36.08 14.67 -56.56
CA ALA A 9 -34.89 14.80 -55.73
C ALA A 9 -35.19 14.59 -54.24
N ASP A 10 -36.33 15.11 -53.75
CA ASP A 10 -36.79 14.91 -52.39
C ASP A 10 -37.11 13.43 -52.10
N ILE A 11 -37.75 12.74 -53.04
CA ILE A 11 -38.04 11.31 -52.94
C ILE A 11 -36.75 10.47 -52.96
N ALA A 12 -35.80 10.79 -53.84
CA ALA A 12 -34.53 10.09 -53.93
C ALA A 12 -33.65 10.28 -52.68
N ARG A 13 -33.71 11.46 -52.06
CA ARG A 13 -33.08 11.73 -50.75
C ARG A 13 -33.71 10.87 -49.65
N LEU A 14 -35.04 10.81 -49.59
CA LEU A 14 -35.78 10.04 -48.58
C LEU A 14 -35.56 8.52 -48.70
N GLN A 15 -35.35 7.98 -49.91
CA GLN A 15 -35.03 6.56 -50.14
C GLN A 15 -33.62 6.18 -49.67
N LYS A 16 -32.65 7.10 -49.71
CA LYS A 16 -31.24 6.83 -49.34
C LYS A 16 -31.01 6.65 -47.84
N GLU A 17 -31.86 7.21 -46.99
CA GLU A 17 -31.68 7.22 -45.53
C GLU A 17 -32.12 5.93 -44.81
N LYS A 18 -32.49 4.87 -45.56
CA LYS A 18 -32.56 3.45 -45.15
C LYS A 18 -33.13 3.07 -43.76
N ALA A 19 -34.10 3.83 -43.23
CA ALA A 19 -34.84 3.44 -42.02
C ALA A 19 -36.33 3.83 -42.10
N LEU A 20 -37.02 3.45 -43.18
CA LEU A 20 -38.47 3.70 -43.28
C LEU A 20 -39.24 2.51 -42.69
N HIS A 21 -39.83 2.71 -41.52
CA HIS A 21 -40.82 1.82 -40.91
C HIS A 21 -41.90 1.42 -41.94
N PRO A 22 -42.45 0.18 -41.95
CA PRO A 22 -43.36 -0.32 -43.00
C PRO A 22 -44.59 0.55 -43.29
N LYS A 23 -45.08 1.29 -42.28
CA LYS A 23 -46.15 2.29 -42.46
C LYS A 23 -45.73 3.45 -43.37
N PHE A 24 -44.47 3.90 -43.33
CA PHE A 24 -43.96 5.00 -44.15
C PHE A 24 -43.71 4.58 -45.60
N VAL A 25 -43.34 3.32 -45.85
CA VAL A 25 -43.23 2.75 -47.21
C VAL A 25 -44.58 2.81 -47.94
N ARG A 26 -45.68 2.47 -47.26
CA ARG A 26 -47.05 2.55 -47.83
C ARG A 26 -47.46 3.98 -48.22
N TYR A 27 -47.10 4.99 -47.42
CA TYR A 27 -47.38 6.39 -47.75
C TYR A 27 -46.50 6.89 -48.90
N LEU A 28 -45.24 6.45 -48.98
CA LEU A 28 -44.33 6.76 -50.08
C LEU A 28 -44.84 6.17 -51.40
N ASP A 29 -45.22 4.89 -51.42
CA ASP A 29 -45.75 4.20 -52.60
C ASP A 29 -47.07 4.83 -53.08
N ALA A 30 -47.95 5.19 -52.15
CA ALA A 30 -49.20 5.88 -52.47
C ALA A 30 -48.97 7.29 -53.05
N SER A 31 -47.96 8.02 -52.53
CA SER A 31 -47.56 9.34 -53.05
C SER A 31 -47.01 9.23 -54.47
N LEU A 32 -46.09 8.29 -54.68
CA LEU A 32 -45.49 8.00 -55.99
C LEU A 32 -46.52 7.62 -57.04
N LEU A 33 -47.49 6.78 -56.66
CA LEU A 33 -48.57 6.37 -57.56
C LEU A 33 -49.47 7.55 -57.96
N ARG A 34 -49.74 8.49 -57.04
CA ARG A 34 -50.56 9.68 -57.30
C ARG A 34 -49.83 10.70 -58.18
N ILE A 35 -48.55 10.93 -57.92
CA ILE A 35 -47.68 11.78 -58.74
C ILE A 35 -47.58 11.22 -60.17
N ARG A 36 -47.42 9.89 -60.32
CA ARG A 36 -47.40 9.22 -61.63
C ARG A 36 -48.73 9.33 -62.39
N LYS A 37 -49.85 9.49 -61.68
CA LYS A 37 -51.20 9.73 -62.24
C LYS A 37 -51.50 11.22 -62.47
N ARG A 38 -50.52 12.12 -62.38
CA ARG A 38 -50.65 13.58 -62.53
C ARG A 38 -51.54 14.27 -61.47
N ASP A 39 -51.79 13.62 -60.33
CA ASP A 39 -52.50 14.18 -59.17
C ASP A 39 -51.49 14.78 -58.18
N PHE A 40 -50.89 15.91 -58.59
CA PHE A 40 -49.74 16.53 -57.93
C PHE A 40 -50.08 17.11 -56.55
N PHE A 41 -51.27 17.69 -56.41
CA PHE A 41 -51.74 18.24 -55.14
C PHE A 41 -51.82 17.16 -54.06
N LEU A 42 -52.41 16.00 -54.40
CA LEU A 42 -52.57 14.91 -53.46
C LEU A 42 -51.24 14.19 -53.19
N GLY A 43 -50.37 14.09 -54.18
CA GLY A 43 -48.99 13.61 -54.04
C GLY A 43 -48.15 14.44 -53.06
N ARG A 44 -48.15 15.77 -53.21
CA ARG A 44 -47.46 16.70 -52.30
C ARG A 44 -48.00 16.62 -50.87
N LYS A 45 -49.33 16.55 -50.70
CA LYS A 45 -49.98 16.40 -49.39
C LYS A 45 -49.63 15.09 -48.68
N LEU A 46 -49.44 14.00 -49.43
CA LEU A 46 -49.00 12.72 -48.86
C LEU A 46 -47.51 12.71 -48.51
N LEU A 47 -46.65 13.37 -49.30
CA LEU A 47 -45.24 13.59 -48.97
C LEU A 47 -45.06 14.44 -47.71
N GLU A 48 -45.82 15.52 -47.56
CA GLU A 48 -45.82 16.35 -46.34
C GLU A 48 -46.24 15.54 -45.10
N ARG A 49 -47.24 14.66 -45.24
CA ARG A 49 -47.65 13.73 -44.17
C ARG A 49 -46.54 12.74 -43.81
N LEU A 50 -45.82 12.21 -44.80
CA LEU A 50 -44.69 11.31 -44.59
C LEU A 50 -43.53 12.02 -43.89
N ALA A 51 -43.19 13.24 -44.31
CA ALA A 51 -42.15 14.06 -43.67
C ALA A 51 -42.49 14.35 -42.19
N LYS A 52 -43.74 14.74 -41.91
CA LYS A 52 -44.22 14.96 -40.53
C LYS A 52 -44.13 13.69 -39.68
N ALA A 53 -44.56 12.55 -40.20
CA ALA A 53 -44.56 11.31 -39.45
C ALA A 53 -43.14 10.77 -39.20
N ARG A 54 -42.19 11.09 -40.09
CA ARG A 54 -40.77 10.80 -39.87
C ARG A 54 -40.13 11.69 -38.81
N ALA A 55 -40.45 12.98 -38.79
CA ALA A 55 -40.00 13.88 -37.73
C ALA A 55 -40.46 13.39 -36.36
N GLN A 56 -41.73 12.97 -36.26
CA GLN A 56 -42.30 12.35 -35.05
C GLN A 56 -41.63 11.02 -34.67
N ALA A 57 -41.27 10.18 -35.65
CA ALA A 57 -40.54 8.93 -35.37
C ALA A 57 -39.13 9.21 -34.84
N LYS A 58 -38.41 10.18 -35.41
CA LYS A 58 -37.08 10.59 -34.94
C LYS A 58 -37.14 11.18 -33.53
N GLU A 59 -38.15 12.00 -33.25
CA GLU A 59 -38.40 12.56 -31.91
C GLU A 59 -38.70 11.44 -30.91
N ARG A 60 -39.58 10.49 -31.26
CA ARG A 60 -39.86 9.30 -30.43
C ARG A 60 -38.59 8.49 -30.16
N ASP A 61 -37.80 8.22 -31.19
CA ASP A 61 -36.58 7.40 -31.04
C ASP A 61 -35.56 8.11 -30.15
N GLY A 62 -35.41 9.43 -30.27
CA GLY A 62 -34.60 10.24 -29.35
C GLY A 62 -35.10 10.17 -27.90
N LEU A 63 -36.41 10.34 -27.68
CA LEU A 63 -37.00 10.20 -26.34
C LEU A 63 -36.85 8.78 -25.77
N LEU A 64 -36.91 7.74 -26.61
CA LEU A 64 -36.68 6.34 -26.20
C LEU A 64 -35.21 6.08 -25.84
N GLU A 65 -34.26 6.71 -26.55
CA GLU A 65 -32.84 6.64 -26.22
C GLU A 65 -32.55 7.32 -24.88
N GLU A 66 -33.03 8.55 -24.68
CA GLU A 66 -32.93 9.27 -23.41
C GLU A 66 -33.53 8.46 -22.26
N TYR A 67 -34.70 7.86 -22.48
CA TYR A 67 -35.35 6.99 -21.51
C TYR A 67 -34.52 5.74 -21.16
N ARG A 68 -33.92 5.08 -22.17
CA ARG A 68 -33.04 3.92 -21.97
C ARG A 68 -31.79 4.28 -21.18
N GLU A 69 -31.21 5.45 -21.44
CA GLU A 69 -30.05 5.93 -20.72
C GLU A 69 -30.38 6.20 -19.26
N GLY A 70 -31.46 6.93 -18.97
CA GLY A 70 -31.91 7.17 -17.60
C GLY A 70 -32.28 5.87 -16.86
N TYR A 71 -32.91 4.91 -17.55
CA TYR A 71 -33.21 3.60 -16.99
C TYR A 71 -31.94 2.85 -16.58
N ARG A 72 -30.95 2.78 -17.47
CA ARG A 72 -29.64 2.14 -17.22
C ARG A 72 -28.85 2.85 -16.12
N GLU A 73 -28.97 4.17 -16.01
CA GLU A 73 -28.34 4.93 -14.93
C GLU A 73 -28.88 4.50 -13.57
N ILE A 74 -30.20 4.40 -13.42
CA ILE A 74 -30.83 3.90 -12.19
C ILE A 74 -30.41 2.46 -11.89
N GLU A 75 -30.35 1.57 -12.89
CA GLU A 75 -29.87 0.19 -12.70
C GLU A 75 -28.40 0.13 -12.21
N ARG A 76 -27.53 0.98 -12.77
CA ARG A 76 -26.13 1.11 -12.34
C ARG A 76 -26.04 1.63 -10.92
N GLU A 77 -26.83 2.64 -10.56
CA GLU A 77 -26.89 3.16 -9.20
C GLU A 77 -27.34 2.09 -8.20
N ILE A 78 -28.39 1.31 -8.52
CA ILE A 78 -28.84 0.19 -7.68
C ILE A 78 -27.73 -0.84 -7.50
N THR A 79 -27.04 -1.20 -8.58
CA THR A 79 -25.94 -2.17 -8.53
C THR A 79 -24.80 -1.67 -7.66
N ARG A 80 -24.42 -0.39 -7.81
CA ARG A 80 -23.43 0.27 -6.96
C ARG A 80 -23.86 0.28 -5.49
N LEU A 81 -25.09 0.69 -5.18
CA LEU A 81 -25.61 0.76 -3.80
C LEU A 81 -25.66 -0.62 -3.14
N LYS A 82 -25.97 -1.69 -3.90
CA LYS A 82 -25.87 -3.07 -3.40
C LYS A 82 -24.43 -3.44 -3.03
N ALA A 83 -23.47 -3.16 -3.91
CA ALA A 83 -22.06 -3.41 -3.64
C ALA A 83 -21.54 -2.60 -2.45
N ASP A 84 -21.90 -1.32 -2.37
CA ASP A 84 -21.53 -0.43 -1.25
C ASP A 84 -22.12 -0.94 0.07
N LYS A 85 -23.38 -1.39 0.08
CA LYS A 85 -24.02 -2.01 1.25
C LYS A 85 -23.29 -3.27 1.72
N GLU A 86 -22.98 -4.18 0.79
CA GLU A 86 -22.26 -5.42 1.11
C GLU A 86 -20.85 -5.11 1.65
N HIS A 87 -20.16 -4.16 1.02
CA HIS A 87 -18.86 -3.69 1.45
C HIS A 87 -18.92 -3.15 2.89
N LEU A 88 -19.81 -2.20 3.19
CA LEU A 88 -19.96 -1.62 4.53
C LEU A 88 -20.32 -2.66 5.58
N ARG A 89 -21.18 -3.64 5.26
CA ARG A 89 -21.55 -4.72 6.19
C ARG A 89 -20.41 -5.71 6.47
N SER A 90 -19.44 -5.82 5.58
CA SER A 90 -18.26 -6.67 5.78
C SER A 90 -17.26 -6.09 6.77
N VAL A 91 -17.31 -4.77 7.00
CA VAL A 91 -16.35 -4.03 7.82
C VAL A 91 -16.63 -4.29 9.30
N ARG A 92 -15.64 -4.83 10.00
CA ARG A 92 -15.66 -4.98 11.46
C ARG A 92 -15.01 -3.77 12.10
N LYS A 93 -15.45 -3.42 13.31
CA LYS A 93 -14.81 -2.38 14.13
C LYS A 93 -13.34 -2.77 14.39
N PRO A 94 -12.36 -1.93 13.99
CA PRO A 94 -10.95 -2.17 14.32
C PRO A 94 -10.73 -2.25 15.84
N PRO A 95 -9.74 -3.01 16.32
CA PRO A 95 -9.47 -3.13 17.76
C PRO A 95 -8.80 -1.89 18.38
N MET A 96 -8.31 -0.96 17.56
CA MET A 96 -7.65 0.29 17.95
C MET A 96 -7.97 1.40 16.96
N SER A 97 -7.85 2.66 17.39
CA SER A 97 -7.96 3.83 16.52
C SER A 97 -6.76 3.97 15.58
N GLU A 98 -6.95 4.65 14.44
CA GLU A 98 -5.87 4.96 13.49
C GLU A 98 -4.74 5.76 14.17
N THR A 99 -5.09 6.69 15.07
CA THR A 99 -4.10 7.45 15.84
C THR A 99 -3.26 6.60 16.79
N GLU A 100 -3.84 5.55 17.38
CA GLU A 100 -3.10 4.61 18.23
C GLU A 100 -2.21 3.69 17.40
N VAL A 101 -2.65 3.31 16.19
CA VAL A 101 -1.81 2.58 15.22
C VAL A 101 -0.59 3.40 14.85
N GLU A 102 -0.76 4.68 14.52
CA GLU A 102 0.36 5.57 14.17
C GLU A 102 1.32 5.81 15.34
N ARG A 103 0.79 5.90 16.58
CA ARG A 103 1.63 5.93 17.79
C ARG A 103 2.46 4.65 17.94
N MET A 104 1.88 3.49 17.61
CA MET A 104 2.59 2.21 17.67
C MET A 104 3.69 2.11 16.60
N LYS A 105 3.43 2.58 15.37
CA LYS A 105 4.47 2.69 14.34
C LYS A 105 5.60 3.61 14.78
N SER A 106 5.25 4.78 15.33
CA SER A 106 6.22 5.73 15.87
C SER A 106 7.07 5.14 17.00
N LEU A 107 6.48 4.30 17.86
CA LEU A 107 7.21 3.58 18.91
C LEU A 107 8.23 2.59 18.33
N LEU A 108 7.84 1.80 17.32
CA LEU A 108 8.75 0.88 16.64
C LEU A 108 9.88 1.62 15.93
N ASP A 109 9.57 2.73 15.25
CA ASP A 109 10.56 3.58 14.57
C ASP A 109 11.50 4.29 15.54
N ALA A 110 11.00 4.73 16.70
CA ALA A 110 11.82 5.29 17.76
C ALA A 110 12.77 4.23 18.33
N ALA A 111 12.28 3.01 18.58
CA ALA A 111 13.09 1.90 19.04
C ALA A 111 14.17 1.50 18.02
N ASN A 112 13.82 1.36 16.73
CA ASN A 112 14.75 1.06 15.64
C ASN A 112 15.89 2.10 15.57
N ARG A 113 15.56 3.39 15.64
CA ARG A 113 16.56 4.47 15.63
C ARG A 113 17.42 4.47 16.88
N ALA A 114 16.80 4.35 18.05
CA ALA A 114 17.52 4.37 19.32
C ALA A 114 18.49 3.21 19.44
N ILE A 115 18.09 1.98 19.08
CA ILE A 115 18.99 0.84 19.15
C ILE A 115 20.11 0.91 18.09
N SER A 116 19.82 1.44 16.90
CA SER A 116 20.85 1.67 15.89
C SER A 116 21.89 2.68 16.37
N HIS A 117 21.46 3.76 17.03
CA HIS A 117 22.36 4.74 17.64
C HIS A 117 23.18 4.13 18.78
N ALA A 118 22.57 3.32 19.65
CA ALA A 118 23.26 2.62 20.73
C ALA A 118 24.34 1.68 20.20
N VAL A 119 24.07 0.93 19.12
CA VAL A 119 25.07 0.06 18.48
C VAL A 119 26.26 0.86 17.94
N ILE A 120 26.01 2.01 17.31
CA ILE A 120 27.06 2.91 16.84
C ILE A 120 27.86 3.45 18.04
N ALA A 121 27.18 3.94 19.07
CA ALA A 121 27.81 4.47 20.28
C ALA A 121 28.69 3.41 20.98
N GLU A 122 28.21 2.15 21.06
CA GLU A 122 28.99 1.03 21.59
C GLU A 122 30.29 0.81 20.79
N LEU A 123 30.22 0.79 19.46
CA LEU A 123 31.39 0.53 18.61
C LEU A 123 32.44 1.68 18.67
N HIS A 124 31.98 2.91 18.87
CA HIS A 124 32.84 4.10 18.87
C HIS A 124 33.34 4.52 20.26
N GLY A 125 32.44 4.56 21.24
CA GLY A 125 32.66 5.15 22.56
C GLY A 125 33.05 4.14 23.63
N VAL A 126 32.60 2.89 23.52
CA VAL A 126 32.88 1.86 24.53
C VAL A 126 34.24 1.19 24.22
N PRO A 127 35.10 0.97 25.23
CA PRO A 127 36.32 0.19 25.09
C PRO A 127 36.08 -1.13 24.35
N CYS A 128 36.87 -1.43 23.32
CA CYS A 128 36.66 -2.60 22.48
C CYS A 128 36.72 -3.92 23.27
N ARG A 129 37.49 -3.97 24.37
CA ARG A 129 37.49 -5.10 25.31
C ARG A 129 36.14 -5.38 25.97
N LEU A 130 35.30 -4.35 26.11
CA LEU A 130 33.94 -4.44 26.67
C LEU A 130 32.89 -4.60 25.58
N ALA A 131 33.03 -3.89 24.46
CA ALA A 131 32.07 -3.93 23.36
C ALA A 131 32.09 -5.28 22.60
N LEU A 132 33.27 -5.78 22.21
CA LEU A 132 33.38 -6.95 21.33
C LEU A 132 32.74 -8.24 21.88
N PRO A 133 32.79 -8.56 23.19
CA PRO A 133 32.05 -9.69 23.75
C PRO A 133 30.54 -9.65 23.44
N ALA A 134 29.91 -8.47 23.51
CA ALA A 134 28.49 -8.31 23.20
C ALA A 134 28.20 -8.65 21.73
N PHE A 135 29.01 -8.15 20.79
CA PHE A 135 28.89 -8.45 19.37
C PHE A 135 29.20 -9.91 19.04
N GLN A 136 30.20 -10.51 19.69
CA GLN A 136 30.51 -11.93 19.53
C GLN A 136 29.32 -12.79 19.93
N GLU A 137 28.69 -12.48 21.07
CA GLU A 137 27.52 -13.21 21.52
C GLU A 137 26.29 -12.95 20.65
N GLY A 138 26.02 -11.70 20.28
CA GLY A 138 24.95 -11.35 19.36
C GLY A 138 25.07 -12.06 18.01
N SER A 139 26.30 -12.25 17.52
CA SER A 139 26.58 -12.99 16.27
C SER A 139 26.18 -14.48 16.32
N LYS A 140 25.88 -15.03 17.51
CA LYS A 140 25.33 -16.39 17.67
C LYS A 140 23.82 -16.44 17.41
N ASP A 141 23.09 -15.35 17.63
CA ASP A 141 21.65 -15.29 17.39
C ASP A 141 21.34 -14.98 15.92
N ARG A 142 20.85 -16.00 15.20
CA ARG A 142 20.53 -15.90 13.77
C ARG A 142 19.35 -14.96 13.45
N ARG A 143 18.60 -14.52 14.47
CA ARG A 143 17.53 -13.52 14.30
C ARG A 143 18.10 -12.12 14.16
N LEU A 144 19.34 -11.89 14.58
CA LEU A 144 20.07 -10.63 14.37
C LEU A 144 20.77 -10.66 13.00
N LEU A 145 21.06 -9.49 12.45
CA LEU A 145 21.80 -9.35 11.18
C LEU A 145 23.32 -9.21 11.42
N LEU A 146 23.78 -9.62 12.60
CA LEU A 146 25.19 -9.57 12.97
C LEU A 146 26.00 -10.59 12.15
N PRO A 147 27.17 -10.19 11.62
CA PRO A 147 28.02 -11.08 10.85
C PRO A 147 28.53 -12.21 11.74
N ARG A 148 28.57 -13.43 11.19
CA ARG A 148 29.10 -14.58 11.92
C ARG A 148 30.57 -14.38 12.27
N VAL A 149 30.94 -14.86 13.46
CA VAL A 149 32.33 -14.92 13.90
C VAL A 149 33.09 -15.93 13.02
N PRO A 150 34.33 -15.64 12.59
CA PRO A 150 35.13 -16.56 11.78
C PRO A 150 35.47 -17.86 12.53
N ASP A 151 35.60 -18.96 11.78
CA ASP A 151 36.05 -20.25 12.29
C ASP A 151 37.57 -20.19 12.60
N GLY A 152 37.92 -19.59 13.74
CA GLY A 152 39.31 -19.35 14.14
C GLY A 152 39.47 -18.63 15.48
N GLU A 153 38.42 -18.65 16.30
CA GLU A 153 38.30 -18.09 17.65
C GLU A 153 38.56 -16.57 17.75
N VAL A 154 37.52 -15.82 18.13
CA VAL A 154 37.64 -14.44 18.64
C VAL A 154 38.27 -14.42 20.04
N ALA A 155 38.33 -15.57 20.73
CA ALA A 155 38.80 -15.68 22.11
C ALA A 155 40.26 -15.20 22.30
N PRO A 156 41.25 -15.54 21.45
CA PRO A 156 42.61 -14.99 21.55
C PRO A 156 42.66 -13.46 21.39
N LEU A 157 41.81 -12.88 20.54
CA LEU A 157 41.70 -11.42 20.41
C LEU A 157 41.13 -10.81 21.70
N LEU A 158 40.07 -11.40 22.25
CA LEU A 158 39.46 -10.89 23.49
C LEU A 158 40.42 -10.99 24.69
N ALA A 159 41.09 -12.13 24.85
CA ALA A 159 42.09 -12.33 25.90
C ALA A 159 43.19 -11.26 25.83
N LEU A 160 43.70 -11.00 24.63
CA LEU A 160 44.75 -9.99 24.39
C LEU A 160 44.28 -8.54 24.67
N LEU A 161 42.98 -8.27 24.61
CA LEU A 161 42.39 -6.96 24.92
C LEU A 161 41.99 -6.82 26.40
N GLU A 162 41.74 -7.94 27.09
CA GLU A 162 41.41 -7.99 28.51
C GLU A 162 42.65 -8.02 29.41
N ASP A 163 43.70 -8.74 28.99
CA ASP A 163 44.95 -8.90 29.73
C ASP A 163 45.61 -7.55 30.02
N VAL A 164 46.17 -7.41 31.22
CA VAL A 164 46.92 -6.21 31.61
C VAL A 164 48.20 -6.17 30.79
N GLY A 165 48.37 -5.13 29.96
CA GLY A 165 49.55 -4.99 29.11
C GLY A 165 49.43 -3.89 28.07
N THR A 166 50.51 -3.71 27.30
CA THR A 166 50.65 -2.62 26.31
C THR A 166 49.57 -2.63 25.24
N VAL A 167 49.03 -3.80 24.88
CA VAL A 167 47.94 -3.90 23.89
C VAL A 167 46.61 -3.37 24.44
N ARG A 168 46.26 -3.72 25.67
CA ARG A 168 45.08 -3.18 26.34
C ARG A 168 45.16 -1.67 26.48
N ASP A 169 46.33 -1.15 26.83
CA ASP A 169 46.54 0.29 27.01
C ASP A 169 46.48 1.05 25.66
N ALA A 170 47.09 0.49 24.61
CA ALA A 170 47.12 1.13 23.30
C ALA A 170 45.79 1.02 22.53
N PHE A 171 45.06 -0.09 22.67
CA PHE A 171 43.88 -0.41 21.85
C PHE A 171 42.67 -0.87 22.68
N GLY A 172 42.85 -1.73 23.68
CA GLY A 172 41.75 -2.31 24.47
C GLY A 172 40.82 -1.28 25.15
N ASN A 173 41.37 -0.13 25.55
CA ASN A 173 40.63 0.98 26.18
C ASN A 173 40.03 1.98 25.17
N ARG A 174 40.17 1.75 23.87
CA ARG A 174 39.62 2.58 22.79
C ARG A 174 38.47 1.85 22.08
N GLY A 175 37.68 2.59 21.29
CA GLY A 175 36.60 2.01 20.47
C GLY A 175 37.11 0.99 19.44
N VAL A 176 36.19 0.17 18.91
CA VAL A 176 36.48 -0.95 18.00
C VAL A 176 37.21 -0.50 16.72
N HIS A 177 36.93 0.71 16.24
CA HIS A 177 37.62 1.28 15.07
C HIS A 177 39.14 1.40 15.25
N SER A 178 39.62 1.56 16.49
CA SER A 178 41.07 1.62 16.76
C SER A 178 41.80 0.32 16.39
N LEU A 179 41.12 -0.82 16.43
CA LEU A 179 41.68 -2.11 16.01
C LEU A 179 41.82 -2.19 14.49
N LEU A 180 40.89 -1.58 13.74
CA LEU A 180 40.99 -1.48 12.29
C LEU A 180 42.11 -0.53 11.87
N GLU A 181 42.31 0.57 12.61
CA GLU A 181 43.43 1.47 12.42
C GLU A 181 44.77 0.77 12.71
N ALA A 182 44.84 -0.08 13.74
CA ALA A 182 46.05 -0.82 14.09
C ALA A 182 46.62 -1.63 12.92
N LEU A 183 45.76 -2.17 12.05
CA LEU A 183 46.16 -2.92 10.86
C LEU A 183 46.78 -2.05 9.75
N THR A 184 46.56 -0.74 9.79
CA THR A 184 47.20 0.21 8.86
C THR A 184 48.57 0.68 9.33
N PHE A 185 48.96 0.38 10.57
CA PHE A 185 50.21 0.82 11.14
C PHE A 185 51.40 0.02 10.59
N SER A 186 52.51 0.71 10.34
CA SER A 186 53.78 0.09 10.01
C SER A 186 54.31 -0.73 11.19
N ASP A 187 55.16 -1.71 10.93
CA ASP A 187 55.76 -2.54 11.99
C ASP A 187 56.56 -1.69 12.98
N ALA A 188 57.25 -0.64 12.51
CA ALA A 188 57.95 0.30 13.37
C ALA A 188 57.00 1.05 14.32
N LYS A 189 55.82 1.46 13.84
CA LYS A 189 54.81 2.14 14.68
C LYS A 189 54.23 1.20 15.73
N LEU A 190 53.97 -0.06 15.37
CA LEU A 190 53.48 -1.06 16.32
C LEU A 190 54.55 -1.47 17.33
N ALA A 191 55.81 -1.61 16.91
CA ALA A 191 56.92 -1.87 17.83
C ALA A 191 57.13 -0.72 18.83
N HIS A 192 56.96 0.54 18.40
CA HIS A 192 57.03 1.68 19.30
C HIS A 192 55.89 1.69 20.34
N LEU A 193 54.67 1.29 19.95
CA LEU A 193 53.50 1.28 20.84
C LEU A 193 53.43 0.05 21.76
N LEU A 194 53.87 -1.12 21.27
CA LEU A 194 53.61 -2.41 21.92
C LEU A 194 54.89 -3.18 22.32
N GLY A 195 56.06 -2.73 21.87
CA GLY A 195 57.30 -3.52 21.90
C GLY A 195 57.34 -4.56 20.77
N ASP A 196 56.41 -5.52 20.77
CA ASP A 196 56.22 -6.49 19.69
C ASP A 196 54.77 -6.45 19.18
N GLY A 197 54.58 -6.00 17.93
CA GLY A 197 53.27 -5.92 17.29
C GLY A 197 52.80 -7.21 16.61
N ARG A 198 53.66 -8.24 16.49
CA ARG A 198 53.33 -9.49 15.78
C ARG A 198 52.14 -10.25 16.42
N PRO A 199 52.02 -10.36 17.76
CA PRO A 199 50.87 -11.03 18.38
C PRO A 199 49.54 -10.38 18.03
N LEU A 200 49.48 -9.04 18.07
CA LEU A 200 48.27 -8.29 17.71
C LEU A 200 47.90 -8.51 16.24
N LYS A 201 48.87 -8.43 15.32
CA LYS A 201 48.61 -8.70 13.89
C LYS A 201 48.12 -10.13 13.66
N ALA A 202 48.73 -11.11 14.32
CA ALA A 202 48.37 -12.52 14.18
C ALA A 202 46.91 -12.80 14.57
N VAL A 203 46.38 -12.12 15.61
CA VAL A 203 44.97 -12.29 16.02
C VAL A 203 43.99 -11.37 15.27
N LEU A 204 44.44 -10.20 14.78
CA LEU A 204 43.59 -9.28 14.02
C LEU A 204 43.37 -9.74 12.58
N THR A 205 44.38 -10.32 11.91
CA THR A 205 44.25 -10.74 10.50
C THR A 205 43.11 -11.74 10.26
N PRO A 206 42.94 -12.82 11.06
CA PRO A 206 41.82 -13.75 10.92
C PRO A 206 40.45 -13.12 11.24
N ASN A 207 40.42 -12.14 12.14
CA ASN A 207 39.18 -11.48 12.60
C ASN A 207 38.81 -10.24 11.78
N LEU A 208 39.64 -9.86 10.79
CA LEU A 208 39.49 -8.62 10.03
C LEU A 208 38.16 -8.52 9.29
N SER A 209 37.70 -9.62 8.68
CA SER A 209 36.44 -9.64 7.93
C SER A 209 35.25 -9.36 8.84
N TRP A 210 35.24 -9.97 10.03
CA TRP A 210 34.20 -9.79 11.03
C TRP A 210 34.24 -8.37 11.63
N LEU A 211 35.42 -7.88 12.03
CA LEU A 211 35.59 -6.52 12.54
C LEU A 211 35.14 -5.47 11.52
N LYS A 212 35.51 -5.62 10.24
CA LYS A 212 35.02 -4.73 9.18
C LYS A 212 33.51 -4.79 9.06
N ALA A 213 32.92 -5.98 9.11
CA ALA A 213 31.48 -6.16 8.93
C ALA A 213 30.66 -5.56 10.09
N ILE A 214 31.09 -5.69 11.35
CA ILE A 214 30.39 -5.06 12.49
C ILE A 214 30.57 -3.54 12.50
N THR A 215 31.64 -3.01 11.93
CA THR A 215 31.86 -1.56 11.84
C THR A 215 31.36 -0.93 10.53
N ALA A 216 30.87 -1.74 9.60
CA ALA A 216 30.46 -1.25 8.29
C ALA A 216 29.20 -0.37 8.40
N PRO A 217 29.07 0.65 7.54
CA PRO A 217 27.83 1.41 7.45
C PRO A 217 26.71 0.48 6.95
N GLY A 218 25.74 0.19 7.81
CA GLY A 218 24.63 -0.73 7.52
C GLY A 218 23.83 -1.12 8.76
N THR A 219 22.70 -1.81 8.54
CA THR A 219 21.86 -2.29 9.64
C THR A 219 22.33 -3.65 10.15
N LEU A 220 22.93 -3.66 11.34
CA LEU A 220 23.30 -4.87 12.08
C LEU A 220 22.10 -5.57 12.76
N LEU A 221 20.97 -4.88 12.82
CA LEU A 221 19.76 -5.33 13.46
C LEU A 221 18.61 -5.35 12.45
N PRO A 222 17.71 -6.36 12.51
CA PRO A 222 16.54 -6.37 11.65
C PRO A 222 15.56 -5.26 12.07
N PRO A 223 14.89 -4.60 11.12
CA PRO A 223 13.91 -3.57 11.47
C PRO A 223 12.69 -4.19 12.14
N LEU A 224 12.15 -3.48 13.14
CA LEU A 224 10.86 -3.77 13.74
C LEU A 224 9.76 -3.03 12.95
N SER A 225 8.76 -3.75 12.46
CA SER A 225 7.63 -3.18 11.69
C SER A 225 6.34 -3.94 11.95
N LEU A 226 5.20 -3.24 11.86
CA LEU A 226 3.87 -3.85 11.89
C LEU A 226 3.57 -4.71 10.67
N ASP A 227 4.30 -4.57 9.56
CA ASP A 227 4.09 -5.38 8.36
C ASP A 227 4.60 -6.82 8.50
N LEU A 228 5.40 -7.11 9.54
CA LEU A 228 5.94 -8.43 9.82
C LEU A 228 4.87 -9.36 10.43
N PRO A 229 4.92 -10.67 10.18
CA PRO A 229 4.13 -11.63 10.97
C PRO A 229 4.38 -11.45 12.47
N ILE A 230 3.33 -11.51 13.30
CA ILE A 230 3.44 -11.20 14.74
C ILE A 230 4.48 -12.06 15.46
N GLU A 231 4.59 -13.33 15.08
CA GLU A 231 5.57 -14.27 15.66
C GLU A 231 7.01 -13.91 15.26
N GLU A 232 7.20 -13.45 14.02
CA GLU A 232 8.50 -12.96 13.57
C GLU A 232 8.87 -11.65 14.27
N LEU A 233 7.92 -10.73 14.41
CA LEU A 233 8.13 -9.49 15.17
C LEU A 233 8.47 -9.79 16.63
N ARG A 234 7.78 -10.74 17.28
CA ARG A 234 8.09 -11.17 18.65
C ARG A 234 9.51 -11.70 18.75
N GLY A 235 9.89 -12.63 17.88
CA GLY A 235 11.24 -13.19 17.88
C GLY A 235 12.34 -12.15 17.66
N ARG A 236 12.08 -11.13 16.82
CA ARG A 236 13.02 -10.01 16.62
C ARG A 236 13.10 -9.11 17.86
N VAL A 237 11.98 -8.75 18.48
CA VAL A 237 11.96 -7.93 19.71
C VAL A 237 12.74 -8.62 20.81
N GLU A 238 12.53 -9.92 21.02
CA GLU A 238 13.28 -10.70 22.01
C GLU A 238 14.79 -10.73 21.72
N ALA A 239 15.18 -10.99 20.47
CA ALA A 239 16.59 -11.03 20.08
C ALA A 239 17.27 -9.67 20.27
N ILE A 240 16.62 -8.59 19.83
CA ILE A 240 17.15 -7.23 19.95
C ILE A 240 17.21 -6.81 21.42
N ALA A 241 16.19 -7.09 22.23
CA ALA A 241 16.22 -6.79 23.66
C ALA A 241 17.36 -7.55 24.37
N GLY A 242 17.49 -8.85 24.12
CA GLY A 242 18.57 -9.65 24.70
C GLY A 242 19.97 -9.25 24.25
N PHE A 243 20.12 -8.66 23.06
CA PHE A 243 21.36 -8.06 22.60
C PHE A 243 21.60 -6.69 23.25
N ALA A 244 20.57 -5.84 23.31
CA ALA A 244 20.63 -4.52 23.94
C ALA A 244 21.04 -4.60 25.43
N ASP A 245 20.58 -5.62 26.14
CA ASP A 245 20.94 -5.87 27.55
C ASP A 245 22.45 -6.14 27.76
N LYS A 246 23.17 -6.51 26.69
CA LYS A 246 24.63 -6.76 26.71
C LYS A 246 25.45 -5.55 26.29
N LEU A 247 24.81 -4.49 25.79
CA LEU A 247 25.48 -3.24 25.43
C LEU A 247 25.72 -2.39 26.67
N HIS A 248 26.85 -1.67 26.69
CA HIS A 248 27.22 -0.78 27.78
C HIS A 248 26.60 0.62 27.59
N ASP A 249 26.58 1.14 26.35
CA ASP A 249 26.03 2.45 26.02
C ASP A 249 24.63 2.33 25.37
N VAL A 250 23.65 2.01 26.22
CA VAL A 250 22.26 1.69 25.80
C VAL A 250 21.20 2.60 26.43
N GLU A 251 21.60 3.59 27.22
CA GLU A 251 20.66 4.42 28.01
C GLU A 251 19.57 5.05 27.13
N GLY A 252 19.92 5.56 25.95
CA GLY A 252 18.97 6.15 25.00
C GLY A 252 18.03 5.14 24.32
N ALA A 253 18.36 3.84 24.33
CA ALA A 253 17.57 2.78 23.69
C ALA A 253 16.74 1.94 24.67
N ARG A 254 17.08 1.93 25.97
CA ARG A 254 16.38 1.15 27.01
C ARG A 254 14.89 1.48 27.07
N GLU A 255 14.52 2.75 27.16
CA GLU A 255 13.12 3.15 27.30
C GLU A 255 12.29 2.82 26.05
N PRO A 256 12.70 3.19 24.82
CA PRO A 256 11.99 2.77 23.60
C PRO A 256 11.83 1.26 23.48
N MET A 257 12.90 0.49 23.73
CA MET A 257 12.85 -0.98 23.66
C MET A 257 11.94 -1.58 24.74
N ALA A 258 11.98 -1.07 25.98
CA ALA A 258 11.07 -1.49 27.04
C ALA A 258 9.61 -1.20 26.66
N GLY A 259 9.35 -0.05 26.02
CA GLY A 259 8.05 0.29 25.47
C GLY A 259 7.56 -0.73 24.44
N VAL A 260 8.42 -1.12 23.49
CA VAL A 260 8.11 -2.15 22.49
C VAL A 260 7.88 -3.52 23.14
N THR A 261 8.74 -3.95 24.05
CA THR A 261 8.59 -5.24 24.76
C THR A 261 7.29 -5.29 25.56
N LYS A 262 6.91 -4.18 26.23
CA LYS A 262 5.62 -4.06 26.92
C LYS A 262 4.44 -4.11 25.95
N ALA A 263 4.53 -3.42 24.81
CA ALA A 263 3.49 -3.45 23.78
C ALA A 263 3.34 -4.85 23.15
N MET A 264 4.44 -5.60 23.02
CA MET A 264 4.43 -7.01 22.60
C MET A 264 3.77 -7.89 23.66
N GLY A 265 4.20 -7.80 24.93
CA GLY A 265 3.69 -8.65 26.02
C GLY A 265 2.21 -8.41 26.36
N SER A 266 1.70 -7.21 26.15
CA SER A 266 0.28 -6.85 26.32
C SER A 266 -0.61 -7.19 25.11
N GLY A 267 -0.02 -7.64 24.00
CA GLY A 267 -0.75 -7.88 22.74
C GLY A 267 -1.19 -6.61 22.01
N ALA A 268 -0.73 -5.43 22.44
CA ALA A 268 -1.04 -4.16 21.78
C ALA A 268 -0.50 -4.10 20.35
N LEU A 269 0.67 -4.71 20.08
CA LEU A 269 1.22 -4.80 18.73
C LEU A 269 0.35 -5.65 17.80
N ALA A 270 -0.18 -6.78 18.27
CA ALA A 270 -1.08 -7.62 17.46
C ALA A 270 -2.37 -6.86 17.11
N LYS A 271 -2.97 -6.17 18.10
CA LYS A 271 -4.12 -5.28 17.86
C LYS A 271 -3.79 -4.17 16.87
N ALA A 272 -2.59 -3.60 16.95
CA ALA A 272 -2.15 -2.57 16.01
C ALA A 272 -2.03 -3.11 14.58
N GLN A 273 -1.54 -4.34 14.38
CA GLN A 273 -1.48 -4.98 13.07
C GLN A 273 -2.86 -5.22 12.48
N ASP A 274 -3.77 -5.77 13.28
CA ASP A 274 -5.16 -6.01 12.86
C ASP A 274 -5.87 -4.70 12.49
N ALA A 275 -5.68 -3.65 13.30
CA ALA A 275 -6.24 -2.33 13.04
C ALA A 275 -5.62 -1.68 11.79
N ASP A 276 -4.29 -1.69 11.64
CA ASP A 276 -3.60 -1.13 10.47
C ASP A 276 -4.07 -1.81 9.18
N ARG A 277 -4.20 -3.14 9.19
CA ARG A 277 -4.75 -3.89 8.06
C ARG A 277 -6.19 -3.50 7.75
N ALA A 278 -7.02 -3.32 8.77
CA ALA A 278 -8.41 -2.87 8.59
C ALA A 278 -8.48 -1.47 7.97
N TYR A 279 -7.67 -0.52 8.46
CA TYR A 279 -7.62 0.84 7.90
C TYR A 279 -7.08 0.88 6.47
N ARG A 280 -6.03 0.11 6.15
CA ARG A 280 -5.52 0.01 4.77
C ARG A 280 -6.53 -0.64 3.81
N THR A 281 -7.31 -1.61 4.28
CA THR A 281 -8.26 -2.38 3.43
C THR A 281 -9.58 -1.66 3.22
N PHE A 282 -10.12 -1.05 4.29
CA PHE A 282 -11.49 -0.52 4.31
C PHE A 282 -11.55 1.01 4.44
N GLY A 283 -10.41 1.68 4.65
CA GLY A 283 -10.30 3.14 4.69
C GLY A 283 -11.33 3.81 5.59
N ASP A 284 -12.12 4.70 5.01
CA ASP A 284 -13.15 5.47 5.72
C ASP A 284 -14.23 4.59 6.38
N ALA A 285 -14.52 3.42 5.82
CA ALA A 285 -15.50 2.53 6.44
C ALA A 285 -14.98 1.99 7.78
N ALA A 286 -13.69 1.66 7.89
CA ALA A 286 -13.06 1.28 9.16
C ALA A 286 -13.02 2.44 10.16
N ARG A 287 -12.80 3.68 9.70
CA ARG A 287 -12.90 4.89 10.55
C ARG A 287 -14.30 5.06 11.12
N ARG A 288 -15.33 4.99 10.27
CA ARG A 288 -16.74 5.05 10.70
C ARG A 288 -17.11 3.89 11.62
N ALA A 289 -16.55 2.70 11.41
CA ALA A 289 -16.77 1.55 12.29
C ALA A 289 -16.19 1.80 13.68
N TRP A 290 -15.01 2.39 13.75
CA TRP A 290 -14.38 2.78 15.01
C TRP A 290 -15.19 3.83 15.77
N GLU A 291 -15.61 4.88 15.07
CA GLU A 291 -16.41 6.00 15.59
C GLU A 291 -17.86 5.62 15.94
N GLY A 292 -18.32 4.43 15.54
CA GLY A 292 -19.70 3.99 15.76
C GLY A 292 -20.72 4.59 14.80
N THR A 293 -20.27 5.20 13.70
CA THR A 293 -21.11 5.85 12.67
C THR A 293 -21.40 4.96 11.46
N LEU A 294 -20.77 3.78 11.37
CA LEU A 294 -20.95 2.84 10.25
C LEU A 294 -22.40 2.39 10.08
N GLU A 295 -23.09 2.08 11.18
CA GLU A 295 -24.49 1.62 11.16
C GLU A 295 -25.43 2.67 10.54
N LYS A 296 -25.17 3.95 10.82
CA LYS A 296 -25.91 5.06 10.19
C LYS A 296 -25.67 5.10 8.68
N ALA A 297 -24.41 4.94 8.25
CA ALA A 297 -24.06 4.92 6.84
C ALA A 297 -24.71 3.73 6.10
N ILE A 298 -24.76 2.55 6.73
CA ILE A 298 -25.48 1.39 6.17
C ILE A 298 -26.96 1.72 5.96
N ARG A 299 -27.63 2.31 6.96
CA ARG A 299 -29.05 2.69 6.86
C ARG A 299 -29.31 3.74 5.79
N ASP A 300 -28.41 4.72 5.65
CA ASP A 300 -28.52 5.74 4.60
C ASP A 300 -28.43 5.08 3.20
N VAL A 301 -27.48 4.16 3.00
CA VAL A 301 -27.37 3.39 1.74
C VAL A 301 -28.59 2.49 1.51
N GLU A 302 -29.14 1.87 2.54
CA GLU A 302 -30.35 1.05 2.45
C GLU A 302 -31.57 1.86 2.03
N ARG A 303 -31.76 3.04 2.63
CA ARG A 303 -32.84 3.96 2.25
C ARG A 303 -32.69 4.40 0.79
N ASP A 304 -31.49 4.74 0.36
CA ASP A 304 -31.24 5.20 -1.00
C ASP A 304 -31.45 4.06 -2.02
N LEU A 305 -31.04 2.84 -1.66
CA LEU A 305 -31.29 1.63 -2.45
C LEU A 305 -32.79 1.35 -2.58
N GLU A 306 -33.55 1.43 -1.50
CA GLU A 306 -35.01 1.28 -1.51
C GLU A 306 -35.68 2.33 -2.40
N LYS A 307 -35.25 3.60 -2.28
CA LYS A 307 -35.75 4.69 -3.12
C LYS A 307 -35.50 4.43 -4.60
N ARG A 308 -34.27 4.10 -4.99
CA ARG A 308 -33.93 3.82 -6.39
C ARG A 308 -34.61 2.57 -6.94
N THR A 309 -34.75 1.54 -6.12
CA THR A 309 -35.48 0.33 -6.50
C THR A 309 -36.97 0.64 -6.74
N LYS A 310 -37.56 1.49 -5.89
CA LYS A 310 -38.93 1.98 -6.08
C LYS A 310 -39.06 2.81 -7.35
N ASP A 311 -38.14 3.75 -7.60
CA ASP A 311 -38.09 4.55 -8.83
C ASP A 311 -38.06 3.63 -10.06
N LEU A 312 -37.17 2.63 -10.10
CA LEU A 312 -37.05 1.67 -11.20
C LEU A 312 -38.33 0.83 -11.38
N SER A 313 -38.96 0.40 -10.28
CA SER A 313 -40.19 -0.40 -10.34
C SER A 313 -41.40 0.37 -10.88
N GLY A 314 -41.40 1.70 -10.74
CA GLY A 314 -42.41 2.59 -11.32
C GLY A 314 -42.19 2.89 -12.80
N LEU A 315 -41.03 2.50 -13.36
CA LEU A 315 -40.67 2.70 -14.76
C LEU A 315 -41.00 1.45 -15.60
N THR A 316 -41.54 1.67 -16.79
CA THR A 316 -41.76 0.60 -17.76
C THR A 316 -40.43 0.18 -18.40
N GLN A 317 -40.14 -1.12 -18.46
CA GLN A 317 -38.93 -1.58 -19.16
C GLN A 317 -38.88 -1.02 -20.60
N PRO A 318 -37.73 -0.47 -21.06
CA PRO A 318 -37.63 0.16 -22.39
C PRO A 318 -38.00 -0.76 -23.55
N ASP A 319 -37.79 -2.07 -23.41
CA ASP A 319 -38.12 -3.07 -24.44
C ASP A 319 -39.63 -3.26 -24.63
N ARG A 320 -40.44 -2.83 -23.65
CA ARG A 320 -41.91 -2.88 -23.70
C ARG A 320 -42.53 -1.61 -24.30
N LEU A 321 -41.72 -0.61 -24.68
CA LEU A 321 -42.17 0.66 -25.26
C LEU A 321 -42.09 0.68 -26.80
N LEU A 322 -41.60 -0.39 -27.42
CA LEU A 322 -41.49 -0.59 -28.88
C LEU A 322 -42.75 -1.25 -29.45
#